data_AF-A0A5B8RFM4-F1
#
_entry.id   AF-A0A5B8RFM4-F1
#
_cell.length_a   1.000
_cell.length_b   1.000
_cell.length_c   1.000
_cell.angle_alpha   90.00
_cell.angle_beta   90.00
_cell.angle_gamma   90.00
#
_symmetry.space_group_name_H-M   'P 1'
#
loop_
_entity.id
_entity.type
_entity.pdbx_description
1 polymer ?
#
loop_
_entity_poly.entity_id
_entity_poly.type
_entity_poly.pdbx_seq_one_letter_code
_entity_poly.pdbx_strand_id
1 'polypeptide(L)'
;MTNRLITLCATLLLAVTTAHAAAPGGVTVSEAWARATPPGAPAGAAYFKATAASGADRLVGVASPVAKKATLHRTVTENGNRTMKHVDGVDVGPDNPLAFAPGGYHVMLMGLDQPLKAGDRFSMTLTFEKAGDIEVDVEVRPITAGAD
;
A
#
# COMPACT_ATOMS: atom_id res chain seq x y z
N MET A 1 -15.22 46.13 -52.91
CA MET A 1 -14.71 46.46 -51.56
C MET A 1 -15.79 46.04 -50.56
N THR A 2 -15.68 45.07 -49.66
CA THR A 2 -14.54 44.29 -49.14
C THR A 2 -15.09 43.04 -48.44
N ASN A 3 -14.33 41.94 -48.53
CA ASN A 3 -14.55 40.59 -48.01
C ASN A 3 -14.97 40.53 -46.53
N ARG A 4 -15.94 39.68 -46.17
CA ARG A 4 -16.19 39.27 -44.78
C ARG A 4 -15.34 38.03 -44.46
N LEU A 5 -14.28 38.19 -43.68
CA LEU A 5 -13.48 37.09 -43.16
C LEU A 5 -14.23 36.35 -42.04
N ILE A 6 -14.40 35.04 -42.21
CA ILE A 6 -14.80 34.10 -41.18
C ILE A 6 -13.51 33.57 -40.55
N THR A 7 -13.21 33.98 -39.32
CA THR A 7 -12.09 33.43 -38.54
C THR A 7 -12.59 32.22 -37.75
N LEU A 8 -12.24 31.01 -38.22
CA LEU A 8 -12.51 29.76 -37.52
C LEU A 8 -11.38 29.53 -36.50
N CYS A 9 -11.65 29.78 -35.21
CA CYS A 9 -10.75 29.40 -34.11
C CYS A 9 -10.76 27.88 -33.94
N ALA A 10 -9.72 27.20 -34.41
CA ALA A 10 -9.47 25.80 -34.10
C ALA A 10 -8.89 25.68 -32.67
N THR A 11 -9.73 25.32 -31.70
CA THR A 11 -9.29 24.96 -30.35
C THR A 11 -8.72 23.54 -30.36
N LEU A 12 -7.39 23.43 -30.33
CA LEU A 12 -6.65 22.18 -30.17
C LEU A 12 -6.75 21.76 -28.70
N LEU A 13 -7.60 20.77 -28.40
CA LEU A 13 -7.74 20.21 -27.06
C LEU A 13 -6.57 19.24 -26.80
N LEU A 14 -5.54 19.71 -26.10
CA LEU A 14 -4.39 18.89 -25.71
C LEU A 14 -4.81 18.01 -24.53
N ALA A 15 -5.11 16.74 -24.79
CA ALA A 15 -5.36 15.74 -23.76
C ALA A 15 -4.06 15.44 -23.02
N VAL A 16 -3.91 15.98 -21.81
CA VAL A 16 -2.81 15.64 -20.90
C VAL A 16 -3.11 14.26 -20.33
N THR A 17 -2.50 13.22 -20.89
CA THR A 17 -2.51 11.89 -20.29
C THR A 17 -1.50 11.86 -19.15
N THR A 18 -1.98 11.82 -17.90
CA THR A 18 -1.12 11.58 -16.74
C THR A 18 -0.62 10.13 -16.78
N ALA A 19 0.59 9.93 -17.29
CA ALA A 19 1.26 8.64 -17.21
C ALA A 19 1.60 8.36 -15.74
N HIS A 20 0.89 7.43 -15.11
CA HIS A 20 1.26 6.91 -13.81
C HIS A 20 2.52 6.06 -14.01
N ALA A 21 3.67 6.59 -13.61
CA ALA A 21 4.94 5.87 -13.75
C ALA A 21 4.87 4.58 -12.94
N ALA A 22 4.86 3.44 -13.62
CA ALA A 22 4.99 2.14 -12.96
C ALA A 22 6.34 2.11 -12.21
N ALA A 23 6.33 1.66 -10.96
CA ALA A 23 7.55 1.56 -10.17
C ALA A 23 8.56 0.59 -10.85
N PRO A 24 9.86 0.70 -10.53
CA PRO A 24 10.88 -0.22 -11.03
C PRO A 24 10.43 -1.68 -10.84
N GLY A 25 10.60 -2.53 -11.86
CA GLY A 25 10.19 -3.94 -11.81
C GLY A 25 8.70 -4.23 -12.08
N GLY A 26 7.87 -3.21 -12.31
CA GLY A 26 6.47 -3.39 -12.73
C GLY A 26 5.52 -3.79 -11.58
N VAL A 27 5.98 -3.65 -10.34
CA VAL A 27 5.14 -3.78 -9.15
C VAL A 27 4.43 -2.45 -8.88
N THR A 28 3.12 -2.49 -8.67
CA THR A 28 2.33 -1.33 -8.25
C THR A 28 1.70 -1.63 -6.90
N VAL A 29 1.88 -0.72 -5.95
CA VAL A 29 1.27 -0.79 -4.62
C VAL A 29 0.23 0.31 -4.48
N SER A 30 -0.92 -0.04 -3.94
CA SER A 30 -2.06 0.88 -3.79
C SER A 30 -2.79 0.65 -2.48
N GLU A 31 -3.68 1.58 -2.13
CA GLU A 31 -4.56 1.49 -0.97
C GLU A 31 -3.80 1.20 0.33
N ALA A 32 -2.63 1.82 0.52
CA ALA A 32 -1.85 1.65 1.73
C ALA A 32 -2.50 2.39 2.91
N TRP A 33 -2.81 1.65 3.98
CA TRP A 33 -3.42 2.23 5.18
C TRP A 33 -3.03 1.47 6.45
N ALA A 34 -3.10 2.13 7.59
CA ALA A 34 -2.90 1.54 8.90
C ALA A 34 -4.11 1.78 9.80
N ARG A 35 -4.37 0.86 10.73
CA ARG A 35 -5.42 1.05 11.72
C ARG A 35 -4.91 1.94 12.85
N ALA A 36 -5.69 2.96 13.21
CA ALA A 36 -5.40 3.79 14.37
C ALA A 36 -5.25 2.93 15.64
N THR A 37 -4.42 3.40 16.57
CA THR A 37 -4.11 2.68 17.80
C THR A 37 -4.44 3.53 19.03
N PRO A 38 -4.93 2.95 20.14
CA PRO A 38 -5.07 3.69 21.38
C PRO A 38 -3.70 4.14 21.94
N PRO A 39 -3.66 5.18 22.79
CA PRO A 39 -2.45 5.56 23.49
C PRO A 39 -1.81 4.38 24.25
N GLY A 40 -0.50 4.22 24.13
CA GLY A 40 0.25 3.14 24.79
C GLY A 40 0.15 1.77 24.11
N ALA A 41 -0.49 1.65 22.95
CA ALA A 41 -0.51 0.40 22.20
C ALA A 41 0.92 -0.05 21.83
N PRO A 42 1.32 -1.30 22.17
CA PRO A 42 2.67 -1.77 21.89
C PRO A 42 2.91 -2.09 20.41
N ALA A 43 1.83 -2.24 19.63
CA ALA A 43 1.89 -2.56 18.20
C ALA A 43 0.67 -2.03 17.44
N GLY A 44 0.84 -1.88 16.12
CA GLY A 44 -0.20 -1.56 15.15
C GLY A 44 -0.17 -2.49 13.94
N ALA A 45 -1.12 -2.31 13.02
CA ALA A 45 -1.19 -3.08 11.79
C ALA A 45 -1.40 -2.18 10.57
N ALA A 46 -0.68 -2.48 9.48
CA ALA A 46 -0.83 -1.83 8.19
C ALA A 46 -1.16 -2.84 7.07
N TYR A 47 -1.78 -2.30 6.02
CA TYR A 47 -2.50 -3.00 4.96
C TYR A 47 -2.27 -2.27 3.64
N PHE A 48 -2.34 -3.00 2.52
CA PHE A 48 -2.17 -2.47 1.18
C PHE A 48 -2.56 -3.54 0.15
N LYS A 49 -2.61 -3.14 -1.13
CA LYS A 49 -2.69 -4.06 -2.26
C LYS A 49 -1.45 -3.91 -3.12
N ALA A 50 -0.95 -5.00 -3.69
CA ALA A 50 0.14 -4.97 -4.65
C ALA A 50 -0.18 -5.87 -5.85
N THR A 51 0.28 -5.45 -7.02
CA THR A 51 0.18 -6.20 -8.29
C THR A 51 1.51 -6.14 -9.00
N ALA A 52 1.85 -7.15 -9.79
CA ALA A 52 3.09 -7.17 -10.57
C ALA A 52 2.76 -7.44 -12.03
N ALA A 53 2.72 -6.39 -12.87
CA ALA A 53 2.28 -6.50 -14.26
C ALA A 53 3.35 -7.09 -15.19
N SER A 54 4.63 -6.97 -14.81
CA SER A 54 5.77 -7.35 -15.65
C SER A 54 6.34 -8.74 -15.33
N GLY A 55 5.71 -9.49 -14.42
CA GLY A 55 6.13 -10.84 -14.02
C GLY A 55 5.96 -11.09 -12.54
N ALA A 56 6.14 -12.34 -12.10
CA ALA A 56 6.09 -12.69 -10.68
C ALA A 56 7.26 -12.07 -9.91
N ASP A 57 6.97 -11.56 -8.72
CA ASP A 57 7.90 -11.01 -7.74
C ASP A 57 7.50 -11.48 -6.33
N ARG A 58 8.25 -11.10 -5.32
CA ARG A 58 8.01 -11.51 -3.94
C ARG A 58 8.34 -10.37 -2.99
N LEU A 59 7.37 -10.01 -2.16
CA LEU A 59 7.58 -9.09 -1.06
C LEU A 59 8.33 -9.82 0.05
N VAL A 60 9.51 -9.36 0.43
CA VAL A 60 10.40 -10.03 1.40
C VAL A 60 10.76 -9.17 2.60
N GLY A 61 10.46 -7.88 2.55
CA GLY A 61 10.81 -6.96 3.62
C GLY A 61 9.83 -5.82 3.78
N VAL A 62 9.81 -5.26 4.98
CA VAL A 62 9.06 -4.05 5.30
C VAL A 62 9.79 -3.26 6.37
N ALA A 63 9.81 -1.93 6.23
CA ALA A 63 10.36 -1.01 7.21
C ALA A 63 9.46 0.23 7.34
N SER A 64 9.45 0.84 8.53
CA SER A 64 8.72 2.09 8.75
C SER A 64 9.34 2.86 9.92
N PRO A 65 9.43 4.21 9.84
CA PRO A 65 10.00 5.02 10.91
C PRO A 65 9.09 5.14 12.15
N VAL A 66 7.82 4.71 12.07
CA VAL A 66 6.86 4.84 13.20
C VAL A 66 6.97 3.69 14.22
N ALA A 67 7.78 2.68 13.94
CA ALA A 67 7.90 1.46 14.74
C ALA A 67 9.36 0.99 14.83
N LYS A 68 9.74 0.39 15.97
CA LYS A 68 11.06 -0.23 16.14
C LYS A 68 11.29 -1.43 15.21
N LYS A 69 10.23 -2.15 14.85
CA LYS A 69 10.30 -3.28 13.94
C LYS A 69 9.02 -3.38 13.12
N ALA A 70 9.14 -3.65 11.83
CA ALA A 70 8.03 -4.02 10.97
C ALA A 70 8.24 -5.45 10.45
N THR A 71 7.18 -6.27 10.45
CA THR A 71 7.25 -7.66 9.98
C THR A 71 6.01 -8.06 9.19
N LEU A 72 6.19 -8.94 8.20
CA LEU A 72 5.09 -9.52 7.43
C LEU A 72 4.46 -10.67 8.23
N HIS A 73 3.14 -10.64 8.38
CA HIS A 73 2.39 -11.64 9.13
C HIS A 73 1.16 -12.10 8.34
N ARG A 74 0.72 -13.32 8.62
CA ARG A 74 -0.57 -13.86 8.18
C ARG A 74 -1.39 -14.25 9.39
N THR A 75 -2.65 -13.82 9.40
CA THR A 75 -3.62 -14.33 10.35
C THR A 75 -4.10 -15.70 9.91
N VAL A 76 -4.04 -16.68 10.82
CA VAL A 76 -4.46 -18.07 10.60
C VAL A 76 -5.47 -18.44 11.68
N THR A 77 -6.57 -19.07 11.27
CA THR A 77 -7.56 -19.63 12.20
C THR A 77 -7.39 -21.15 12.24
N GLU A 78 -6.99 -21.67 13.37
CA GLU A 78 -6.83 -23.10 13.63
C GLU A 78 -7.68 -23.47 14.84
N ASN A 79 -8.61 -24.41 14.70
CA ASN A 79 -9.48 -24.88 15.78
C ASN A 79 -10.26 -23.76 16.51
N GLY A 80 -10.72 -22.75 15.76
CA GLY A 80 -11.42 -21.59 16.32
C GLY A 80 -10.52 -20.53 16.96
N ASN A 81 -9.22 -20.81 17.10
CA ASN A 81 -8.25 -19.85 17.60
C ASN A 81 -7.58 -19.08 16.46
N ARG A 82 -7.59 -17.75 16.57
CA ARG A 82 -6.97 -16.85 15.60
C ARG A 82 -5.56 -16.50 16.06
N THR A 83 -4.56 -16.85 15.27
CA THR A 83 -3.15 -16.59 15.53
C THR A 83 -2.53 -15.76 14.42
N MET A 84 -1.54 -14.94 14.74
CA MET A 84 -0.77 -14.18 13.76
C MET A 84 0.59 -14.84 13.62
N LYS A 85 0.89 -15.38 12.44
CA LYS A 85 2.14 -16.06 12.15
C LYS A 85 3.03 -15.16 11.29
N HIS A 86 4.29 -15.00 11.68
CA HIS A 86 5.28 -14.35 10.84
C HIS A 86 5.44 -15.12 9.52
N VAL A 87 5.70 -14.40 8.43
CA VAL A 87 6.05 -14.97 7.12
C VAL A 87 7.30 -14.27 6.59
N ASP A 88 8.19 -15.04 5.96
CA ASP A 88 9.45 -14.51 5.40
C ASP A 88 9.24 -13.73 4.10
N GLY A 89 8.09 -13.93 3.45
CA GLY A 89 7.72 -13.19 2.25
C GLY A 89 6.40 -13.66 1.66
N VAL A 90 5.88 -12.89 0.71
CA VAL A 90 4.62 -13.18 0.01
C VAL A 90 4.76 -12.93 -1.48
N ASP A 91 4.40 -13.93 -2.27
CA ASP A 91 4.49 -13.86 -3.73
C ASP A 91 3.41 -12.91 -4.29
N VAL A 92 3.78 -12.17 -5.34
CA VAL A 92 2.89 -11.29 -6.10
C VAL A 92 3.12 -11.53 -7.58
N GLY A 93 2.04 -11.57 -8.37
CA GLY A 93 2.13 -11.76 -9.81
C GLY A 93 0.96 -11.14 -10.56
N PRO A 94 0.97 -11.20 -11.90
CA PRO A 94 -0.13 -10.70 -12.73
C PRO A 94 -1.46 -11.38 -12.38
N ASP A 95 -1.40 -12.71 -12.19
CA ASP A 95 -2.56 -13.55 -11.88
C ASP A 95 -2.75 -13.78 -10.36
N ASN A 96 -1.84 -13.25 -9.55
CA ASN A 96 -1.85 -13.39 -8.10
C ASN A 96 -1.62 -12.02 -7.43
N PRO A 97 -2.62 -11.12 -7.48
CA PRO A 97 -2.53 -9.86 -6.77
C PRO A 97 -2.45 -10.11 -5.26
N LEU A 98 -1.57 -9.36 -4.61
CA LEU A 98 -1.32 -9.46 -3.18
C LEU A 98 -2.24 -8.52 -2.42
N ALA A 99 -2.99 -9.04 -1.45
CA ALA A 99 -3.84 -8.24 -0.58
C ALA A 99 -3.45 -8.42 0.90
N PHE A 100 -2.97 -7.35 1.51
CA PHE A 100 -2.81 -7.23 2.94
C PHE A 100 -4.09 -6.59 3.49
N ALA A 101 -4.89 -7.36 4.20
CA ALA A 101 -6.20 -6.96 4.69
C ALA A 101 -6.52 -7.58 6.07
N PRO A 102 -7.33 -6.92 6.91
CA PRO A 102 -7.83 -7.50 8.15
C PRO A 102 -8.52 -8.83 7.85
N GLY A 103 -8.10 -9.93 8.48
CA GLY A 103 -8.47 -11.23 7.93
C GLY A 103 -7.28 -12.14 7.71
N GLY A 104 -6.34 -11.63 6.93
CA GLY A 104 -5.25 -12.40 6.33
C GLY A 104 -3.90 -11.76 6.56
N TYR A 105 -3.21 -11.39 5.47
CA TYR A 105 -1.90 -10.76 5.54
C TYR A 105 -1.97 -9.35 6.11
N HIS A 106 -0.96 -8.98 6.90
CA HIS A 106 -0.81 -7.66 7.48
C HIS A 106 0.66 -7.39 7.80
N VAL A 107 1.03 -6.11 7.81
CA VAL A 107 2.30 -5.66 8.36
C VAL A 107 2.09 -5.42 9.85
N MET A 108 2.84 -6.13 10.68
CA MET A 108 2.88 -5.90 12.12
C MET A 108 3.90 -4.79 12.42
N LEU A 109 3.45 -3.68 12.99
CA LEU A 109 4.30 -2.56 13.41
C LEU A 109 4.53 -2.67 14.92
N MET A 110 5.69 -3.17 15.34
CA MET A 110 6.02 -3.44 16.74
C MET A 110 6.88 -2.34 17.36
N GLY A 111 6.57 -1.98 18.61
CA GLY A 111 7.27 -0.93 19.33
C GLY A 111 6.98 0.43 18.70
N LEU A 112 5.70 0.81 18.66
CA LEU A 112 5.30 2.12 18.14
C LEU A 112 5.92 3.24 18.98
N ASP A 113 6.51 4.23 18.32
CA ASP A 113 7.09 5.40 18.99
C ASP A 113 6.00 6.34 19.53
N GLN A 114 4.88 6.43 18.81
CA GLN A 114 3.68 7.15 19.19
C GLN A 114 2.44 6.39 18.68
N PRO A 115 1.27 6.58 19.32
CA PRO A 115 0.04 6.01 18.78
C PRO A 115 -0.26 6.53 17.37
N LEU A 116 -0.70 5.63 16.49
CA LEU A 116 -1.19 5.97 15.14
C LEU A 116 -2.55 6.66 15.29
N LYS A 117 -2.67 7.94 14.91
CA LYS A 117 -3.93 8.70 15.02
C LYS A 117 -4.63 8.78 13.67
N ALA A 118 -5.95 8.60 13.66
CA ALA A 118 -6.73 8.68 12.42
C ALA A 118 -6.54 10.05 11.73
N GLY A 119 -6.34 10.01 10.42
CA GLY A 119 -6.03 11.19 9.60
C GLY A 119 -4.53 11.47 9.44
N ASP A 120 -3.67 10.89 10.29
CA ASP A 120 -2.22 10.97 10.11
C ASP A 120 -1.78 10.14 8.89
N ARG A 121 -0.57 10.43 8.41
CA ARG A 121 0.09 9.69 7.34
C ARG A 121 1.55 9.45 7.69
N PHE A 122 2.12 8.34 7.24
CA PHE A 122 3.53 8.03 7.41
C PHE A 122 4.05 7.20 6.23
N SER A 123 5.35 7.23 5.98
CA SER A 123 5.93 6.40 4.92
C SER A 123 6.26 4.99 5.41
N MET A 124 6.12 4.02 4.51
CA MET A 124 6.51 2.63 4.72
C MET A 124 7.25 2.14 3.49
N THR A 125 8.39 1.48 3.69
CA THR A 125 9.18 0.88 2.62
C THR A 125 8.83 -0.59 2.51
N LEU A 126 8.48 -1.03 1.31
CA LEU A 126 8.22 -2.42 0.95
C LEU A 126 9.37 -2.92 0.07
N THR A 127 10.06 -3.97 0.51
CA THR A 127 11.21 -4.53 -0.23
C THR A 127 10.77 -5.76 -1.00
N PHE A 128 10.84 -5.68 -2.33
CA PHE A 128 10.58 -6.77 -3.26
C PHE A 128 11.89 -7.38 -3.78
N GLU A 129 11.91 -8.68 -4.07
CA GLU A 129 13.11 -9.37 -4.56
C GLU A 129 13.62 -8.81 -5.89
N LYS A 130 12.73 -8.43 -6.81
CA LYS A 130 13.10 -7.95 -8.15
C LYS A 130 12.87 -6.46 -8.34
N ALA A 131 11.72 -5.96 -7.90
CA ALA A 131 11.38 -4.54 -7.99
C ALA A 131 12.20 -3.66 -7.03
N GLY A 132 12.83 -4.26 -6.00
CA GLY A 132 13.57 -3.53 -4.98
C GLY A 132 12.63 -2.81 -4.02
N ASP A 133 13.11 -1.68 -3.49
CA ASP A 133 12.36 -0.92 -2.49
C ASP A 133 11.31 0.00 -3.14
N ILE A 134 10.08 -0.12 -2.65
CA ILE A 134 8.96 0.74 -3.00
C ILE A 134 8.50 1.45 -1.73
N GLU A 135 8.61 2.77 -1.72
CA GLU A 135 8.06 3.60 -0.65
C GLU A 135 6.58 3.88 -0.91
N VAL A 136 5.76 3.72 0.13
CA VAL A 136 4.32 3.99 0.09
C VAL A 136 3.92 4.92 1.21
N ASP A 137 3.00 5.84 0.89
CA ASP A 137 2.36 6.72 1.85
C ASP A 137 1.15 6.00 2.48
N VAL A 138 1.20 5.79 3.80
CA VAL A 138 0.22 5.02 4.56
C VAL A 138 -0.71 5.97 5.31
N GLU A 139 -1.99 5.95 4.95
CA GLU A 139 -3.02 6.70 5.67
C GLU A 139 -3.45 5.96 6.95
N VAL A 140 -3.53 6.65 8.07
CA VAL A 140 -4.10 6.07 9.30
C VAL A 140 -5.61 6.24 9.32
N ARG A 141 -6.34 5.13 9.33
CA ARG A 141 -7.80 5.08 9.35
C ARG A 141 -8.34 4.78 10.76
N PRO A 142 -9.63 5.10 11.05
CA PRO A 142 -10.23 4.82 12.36
C PRO A 142 -10.10 3.37 12.82
N ILE A 143 -10.15 3.13 14.13
CA ILE A 143 -10.05 1.78 14.76
C ILE A 143 -11.08 0.79 14.18
N THR A 144 -12.24 1.29 13.74
CA THR A 144 -13.34 0.49 13.16
C THR A 144 -13.12 0.08 11.70
N ALA A 145 -12.09 0.59 11.03
CA ALA A 145 -11.85 0.30 9.62
C ALA A 145 -11.50 -1.19 9.40
N GLY A 146 -12.20 -1.88 8.52
CA GLY A 146 -11.97 -3.30 8.21
C GLY A 146 -12.58 -4.27 9.22
N ALA A 147 -13.78 -3.94 9.72
CA ALA A 147 -14.60 -4.75 10.63
C ALA A 147 -15.85 -5.32 9.93
N ASP A 148 -15.86 -5.31 8.60
CA ASP A 148 -16.86 -5.86 7.69
C ASP A 148 -16.87 -7.40 7.64
#